data_AF-A0AB37W4F6-F1
#
_entry.id   AF-A0AB37W4F6-F1
#
_cell.length_a   1.000
_cell.length_b   1.000
_cell.length_c   1.000
_cell.angle_alpha   90.00
_cell.angle_beta   90.00
_cell.angle_gamma   90.00
#
_symmetry.space_group_name_H-M   'P 1'
#
loop_
_entity.id
_entity.type
_entity.pdbx_description
1 polymer ?
#
loop_
_entity_poly.entity_id
_entity_poly.type
_entity_poly.pdbx_seq_one_letter_code
_entity_poly.pdbx_strand_id
1 'polypeptide(L)'
;MRKPLIAASFNYRLGGFGFLPGTSVNKSRVANLGLHDQRMALRWIHENIAAFGGDASRVTVQGESAGALSIGVHLLRSAPRRRRG
;
A
#
# COMPACT_ATOMS: atom_id res chain seq x y z
N MET A 1 -21.36 -13.26 -18.58
CA MET A 1 -20.08 -14.00 -18.74
C MET A 1 -19.10 -13.53 -17.68
N ARG A 2 -18.41 -14.43 -16.97
CA ARG A 2 -17.43 -14.11 -15.93
C ARG A 2 -16.06 -13.87 -16.59
N LYS A 3 -15.41 -12.73 -16.34
CA LYS A 3 -14.05 -12.45 -16.83
C LYS A 3 -13.02 -13.14 -15.93
N PRO A 4 -11.89 -13.64 -16.45
CA PRO A 4 -10.80 -14.16 -15.63
C PRO A 4 -10.29 -13.09 -14.66
N LEU A 5 -10.10 -13.48 -13.39
CA LEU A 5 -9.64 -12.60 -12.31
C LEU A 5 -8.61 -13.34 -11.46
N ILE A 6 -7.52 -12.66 -11.10
CA ILE A 6 -6.61 -13.08 -10.05
C ILE A 6 -6.85 -12.18 -8.84
N ALA A 7 -7.03 -12.79 -7.67
CA ALA A 7 -7.18 -12.09 -6.42
C ALA A 7 -5.96 -12.36 -5.53
N ALA A 8 -5.43 -11.31 -4.90
CA ALA A 8 -4.36 -11.39 -3.92
C ALA A 8 -4.75 -10.61 -2.67
N SER A 9 -4.47 -11.18 -1.49
CA SER A 9 -4.58 -10.51 -0.21
C SER A 9 -3.25 -10.58 0.52
N PHE A 10 -3.01 -9.66 1.43
CA PHE A 10 -1.77 -9.59 2.20
C PHE A 10 -2.01 -9.00 3.59
N ASN A 11 -1.14 -9.35 4.52
CA ASN A 11 -1.13 -8.78 5.87
C ASN A 11 -0.18 -7.58 5.93
N TYR A 12 -0.46 -6.65 6.83
CA TYR A 12 0.42 -5.53 7.18
C TYR A 12 0.43 -5.34 8.69
N ARG A 13 1.48 -4.72 9.24
CA ARG A 13 1.58 -4.51 10.68
C ARG A 13 0.45 -3.62 11.20
N LEU A 14 -0.08 -3.97 12.37
CA LEU A 14 -1.16 -3.27 13.07
C LEU A 14 -0.70 -2.71 14.42
N GLY A 15 -1.57 -1.90 15.05
CA GLY A 15 -1.34 -1.35 16.39
C GLY A 15 -0.01 -0.62 16.53
N GLY A 16 0.62 -0.71 17.70
CA GLY A 16 1.92 -0.09 17.95
C GLY A 16 3.01 -0.54 16.97
N PHE A 17 3.04 -1.82 16.57
CA PHE A 17 4.07 -2.31 15.64
C PHE A 17 3.93 -1.76 14.22
N GLY A 18 2.73 -1.32 13.82
CA GLY A 18 2.49 -0.70 12.52
C GLY A 18 2.45 0.83 12.55
N PHE A 19 2.02 1.41 13.67
CA PHE A 19 1.57 2.80 13.74
C PHE A 19 1.97 3.48 15.06
N LEU A 20 3.09 3.09 15.69
CA LEU A 20 3.56 3.74 16.91
C LEU A 20 3.73 5.25 16.69
N PRO A 21 3.07 6.11 17.47
CA PRO A 21 3.30 7.54 17.41
C PRO A 21 4.54 7.91 18.23
N GLY A 22 5.09 9.10 17.99
CA GLY A 22 6.10 9.68 18.86
C GLY A 22 7.22 10.40 18.11
N THR A 23 7.85 11.35 18.81
CA THR A 23 8.95 12.15 18.26
C THR A 23 10.18 11.31 17.96
N SER A 24 10.48 10.30 18.78
CA SER A 24 11.57 9.34 18.56
C SER A 24 11.34 8.48 17.31
N VAL A 25 10.11 7.99 17.11
CA VAL A 25 9.69 7.21 15.92
C VAL A 25 9.79 8.07 14.65
N ASN A 26 9.35 9.32 14.72
CA ASN A 26 9.46 10.26 13.60
C ASN A 26 10.92 10.60 13.28
N LYS A 27 11.76 10.84 14.29
CA LYS A 27 13.21 11.11 14.12
C LYS A 27 13.95 9.92 13.49
N SER A 28 13.58 8.70 13.87
CA SER A 28 14.15 7.47 13.29
C SER A 28 13.56 7.11 11.91
N ARG A 29 12.57 7.87 11.42
CA ARG A 29 11.91 7.68 10.11
C ARG A 29 11.24 6.32 9.96
N VAL A 30 10.78 5.74 11.07
CA VAL A 30 10.07 4.44 11.11
C VAL A 30 8.60 4.60 11.49
N ALA A 31 8.00 5.77 11.26
CA ALA A 31 6.56 5.96 11.42
C ALA A 31 5.78 5.27 10.29
N ASN A 32 4.52 4.91 10.55
CA ASN A 32 3.59 4.35 9.56
C ASN A 32 4.07 3.07 8.87
N LEU A 33 4.78 2.20 9.59
CA LEU A 33 5.30 0.93 9.09
C LEU A 33 4.23 0.07 8.43
N GLY A 34 2.99 0.07 8.94
CA GLY A 34 1.87 -0.63 8.30
C GLY A 34 1.58 -0.13 6.88
N LEU A 35 1.69 1.19 6.62
CA LEU A 35 1.56 1.74 5.26
C LEU A 35 2.78 1.40 4.39
N HIS A 36 3.97 1.30 4.99
CA HIS A 36 5.16 0.85 4.28
C HIS A 36 5.06 -0.61 3.84
N ASP A 37 4.49 -1.48 4.68
CA ASP A 37 4.21 -2.88 4.36
C ASP A 37 3.24 -3.00 3.19
N GLN A 38 2.13 -2.24 3.22
CA GLN A 38 1.17 -2.21 2.12
C GLN A 38 1.82 -1.78 0.80
N ARG A 39 2.68 -0.76 0.82
CA ARG A 39 3.39 -0.33 -0.40
C ARG A 39 4.35 -1.39 -0.91
N MET A 40 5.03 -2.08 0.01
CA MET A 40 5.90 -3.20 -0.35
C MET A 40 5.10 -4.34 -0.98
N ALA A 41 3.92 -4.67 -0.44
CA ALA A 41 3.03 -5.67 -1.01
C ALA A 41 2.54 -5.26 -2.41
N LEU A 42 2.12 -4.00 -2.60
CA LEU A 42 1.71 -3.49 -3.92
C LEU A 42 2.85 -3.54 -4.94
N ARG A 43 4.08 -3.19 -4.53
CA ARG A 43 5.27 -3.32 -5.37
C ARG A 43 5.54 -4.77 -5.74
N TRP A 44 5.47 -5.68 -4.76
CA TRP A 44 5.65 -7.10 -4.99
C TRP A 44 4.63 -7.64 -5.98
N ILE A 45 3.35 -7.28 -5.83
CA ILE A 45 2.30 -7.65 -6.79
C ILE A 45 2.65 -7.13 -8.18
N HIS A 46 2.98 -5.84 -8.32
CA HIS A 46 3.33 -5.27 -9.63
C HIS A 46 4.53 -5.98 -10.28
N GLU A 47 5.55 -6.34 -9.50
CA GLU A 47 6.77 -7.02 -9.99
C GLU A 47 6.54 -8.50 -10.31
N ASN A 48 5.58 -9.18 -9.67
CA ASN A 48 5.48 -10.64 -9.69
C ASN A 48 4.18 -11.19 -10.29
N ILE A 49 3.12 -10.39 -10.45
CA ILE A 49 1.80 -10.92 -10.82
C ILE A 49 1.78 -11.59 -12.21
N ALA A 50 2.72 -11.22 -13.10
CA ALA A 50 2.89 -11.86 -14.40
C ALA A 50 3.24 -13.36 -14.29
N ALA A 51 4.01 -13.76 -13.27
CA ALA A 51 4.34 -15.17 -13.04
C ALA A 51 3.11 -16.02 -12.65
N PHE A 52 2.03 -15.39 -12.21
CA PHE A 52 0.76 -16.03 -11.87
C PHE A 52 -0.29 -15.89 -12.99
N GLY A 53 0.10 -15.35 -14.16
CA GLY A 53 -0.79 -15.13 -15.30
C GLY A 53 -1.57 -13.81 -15.25
N GLY A 54 -1.19 -12.86 -14.38
CA GLY A 54 -1.81 -11.55 -14.30
C GLY A 54 -1.12 -10.48 -15.14
N ASP A 55 -1.79 -9.34 -15.29
CA ASP A 55 -1.29 -8.18 -16.02
C ASP A 55 -0.97 -7.05 -15.03
N ALA A 56 0.31 -6.73 -14.87
CA ALA A 56 0.79 -5.69 -13.95
C ALA A 56 0.27 -4.28 -14.30
N SER A 57 -0.12 -4.04 -15.55
CA SER A 57 -0.72 -2.77 -15.98
C SER A 57 -2.21 -2.66 -15.63
N ARG A 58 -2.84 -3.75 -15.18
CA ARG A 58 -4.27 -3.86 -14.89
C ARG A 58 -4.55 -4.30 -13.46
N VAL A 59 -3.86 -3.71 -12.50
CA VAL A 59 -4.05 -3.97 -11.07
C VAL A 59 -5.11 -3.01 -10.50
N THR A 60 -6.15 -3.57 -9.87
CA THR A 60 -7.12 -2.79 -9.06
C THR A 60 -6.90 -3.07 -7.59
N VAL A 61 -6.74 -2.01 -6.79
CA VAL A 61 -6.60 -2.11 -5.33
C VAL A 61 -7.97 -1.89 -4.70
N GLN A 62 -8.40 -2.83 -3.85
CA GLN A 62 -9.65 -2.76 -3.11
C GLN A 62 -9.36 -2.87 -1.61
N GLY A 63 -10.10 -2.10 -0.81
CA GLY A 63 -9.99 -2.08 0.64
C GLY A 63 -11.26 -1.51 1.26
N GLU A 64 -11.60 -2.00 2.45
CA GLU A 64 -12.78 -1.60 3.23
C GLU A 64 -12.30 -0.97 4.55
N SER A 65 -13.06 -0.04 5.12
CA SER A 65 -12.73 0.65 6.38
C SER A 65 -11.30 1.23 6.39
N ALA A 66 -10.44 0.80 7.33
CA ALA A 66 -9.04 1.19 7.40
C ALA A 66 -8.26 0.90 6.11
N GLY A 67 -8.67 -0.12 5.34
CA GLY A 67 -8.12 -0.42 4.01
C GLY A 67 -8.49 0.64 2.97
N ALA A 68 -9.72 1.16 2.99
CA ALA A 68 -10.13 2.27 2.12
C ALA A 68 -9.36 3.56 2.46
N LEU A 69 -9.18 3.86 3.75
CA LEU A 69 -8.34 4.98 4.21
C LEU A 69 -6.90 4.81 3.71
N SER A 70 -6.35 3.61 3.83
CA SER A 70 -5.00 3.28 3.36
C SER A 70 -4.82 3.55 1.86
N ILE A 71 -5.80 3.18 1.03
CA ILE A 71 -5.81 3.49 -0.41
C ILE A 71 -5.77 5.01 -0.63
N GLY A 72 -6.59 5.78 0.10
CA GLY A 72 -6.56 7.24 0.04
C GLY A 72 -5.17 7.82 0.34
N VAL A 73 -4.48 7.30 1.37
CA VAL A 73 -3.12 7.74 1.70
C VAL A 73 -2.11 7.41 0.59
N HIS A 74 -2.21 6.24 -0.04
CA HIS A 74 -1.32 5.87 -1.16
C HIS A 74 -1.54 6.74 -2.40
N LEU A 75 -2.80 7.12 -2.70
CA LEU A 75 -3.12 8.04 -3.78
C LEU A 75 -2.54 9.43 -3.52
N LEU A 76 -2.74 9.98 -2.30
CA LEU A 76 -2.26 11.32 -1.94
C LEU A 76 -0.73 11.42 -1.96
N ARG A 77 -0.02 10.36 -1.55
CA ARG A 77 1.44 10.33 -1.59
C ARG A 77 1.99 10.27 -3.02
N SER A 78 1.20 9.75 -3.96
CA SER A 78 1.59 9.62 -5.37
C SER A 78 1.38 10.91 -6.17
N ALA A 79 0.69 11.91 -5.59
CA ALA A 79 0.55 13.22 -6.20
C ALA A 79 1.91 13.94 -6.29
N PRO A 80 2.21 14.66 -7.39
CA PRO A 80 3.45 15.43 -7.51
C PRO A 80 3.62 16.35 -6.32
N ARG A 81 4.80 16.32 -5.69
CA ARG A 81 5.15 17.26 -4.62
C ARG A 81 5.09 18.67 -5.22
N ARG A 82 4.01 19.40 -4.95
CA ARG A 82 3.87 20.81 -5.36
C ARG A 82 5.05 21.56 -4.72
N ARG A 83 6.04 21.96 -5.54
CA ARG A 83 7.17 22.78 -5.08
C ARG A 83 6.55 24.06 -4.52
N ARG A 84 6.61 24.24 -3.20
CA ARG A 84 6.35 25.54 -2.59
C ARG A 84 7.58 26.38 -2.92
N GLY A 85 7.36 27.42 -3.72
CA GLY A 85 8.32 28.52 -3.90
C GLY A 85 8.44 29.34 -2.63
#